data_AF-A0A9X1PAK1-F1
#
_entry.id   AF-A0A9X1PAK1-F1
#
_cell.length_a   1.000
_cell.length_b   1.000
_cell.length_c   1.000
_cell.angle_alpha   90.00
_cell.angle_beta   90.00
_cell.angle_gamma   90.00
#
_symmetry.space_group_name_H-M   'P 1'
#
loop_
_entity.id
_entity.type
_entity.pdbx_description
1 polymer ?
#
loop_
_entity_poly.entity_id
_entity_poly.type
_entity_poly.pdbx_seq_one_letter_code
_entity_poly.pdbx_strand_id
1 'polypeptide(L)' 'MGYSASKAALNMITAAFAKELGPFGIKVYAVEPGHIRTELNDNTGTLSTQEGAAVPIKYATMNLEAANGGFFGPNGVLPW' A
#
# COMPACT_ATOMS: atom_id res chain seq x y z
N MET A 1 4.61 -18.60 4.17
CA MET A 1 3.81 -18.16 5.34
C MET A 1 4.38 -16.91 6.02
N GLY A 2 5.71 -16.79 6.20
CA GLY A 2 6.29 -15.60 6.85
C GLY A 2 5.98 -14.26 6.14
N TYR A 3 6.07 -14.22 4.81
CA TYR A 3 5.75 -13.01 4.03
C TYR A 3 4.29 -12.57 4.19
N SER A 4 3.33 -13.46 3.96
CA SER A 4 1.90 -13.12 4.06
C SER A 4 1.50 -12.72 5.48
N ALA A 5 2.06 -13.39 6.50
CA ALA A 5 1.82 -13.02 7.90
C ALA A 5 2.39 -11.64 8.25
N SER A 6 3.61 -11.30 7.77
CA SER A 6 4.19 -9.98 8.02
C SER A 6 3.43 -8.87 7.30
N LYS A 7 2.92 -9.13 6.09
CA LYS A 7 2.05 -8.18 5.37
C LYS A 7 0.68 -8.01 6.02
N ALA A 8 0.08 -9.08 6.57
CA ALA A 8 -1.13 -8.98 7.37
C ALA A 8 -0.91 -8.15 8.65
N ALA A 9 0.23 -8.35 9.33
CA ALA A 9 0.59 -7.54 10.50
C ALA A 9 0.82 -6.06 10.13
N LEU A 10 1.49 -5.77 9.01
CA LEU A 10 1.66 -4.42 8.49
C LEU A 10 0.31 -3.74 8.22
N ASN A 11 -0.63 -4.47 7.63
CA ASN A 11 -2.00 -3.99 7.37
C ASN A 11 -2.71 -3.57 8.67
N MET A 12 -2.57 -4.36 9.74
CA MET A 12 -3.12 -3.99 11.05
C MET A 12 -2.45 -2.75 11.67
N ILE A 13 -1.13 -2.61 11.50
CA ILE A 13 -0.40 -1.42 11.94
C ILE A 13 -0.88 -0.17 11.20
N THR A 14 -1.12 -0.26 9.88
CA THR A 14 -1.72 0.83 9.09
C THR A 14 -3.04 1.29 9.68
N ALA A 15 -3.96 0.36 10.01
CA ALA A 15 -5.24 0.70 10.60
C ALA A 15 -5.10 1.38 11.98
N ALA A 16 -4.17 0.90 12.82
CA ALA A 16 -3.89 1.50 14.12
C ALA A 16 -3.35 2.93 13.99
N PHE A 17 -2.34 3.14 13.16
CA PHE A 17 -1.75 4.47 12.94
C PHE A 17 -2.71 5.44 12.24
N ALA A 18 -3.58 4.97 11.35
CA ALA A 18 -4.61 5.82 10.77
C ALA A 18 -5.52 6.43 11.85
N LYS A 19 -5.89 5.63 12.86
CA LYS A 19 -6.71 6.09 13.99
C LYS A 19 -5.95 7.03 14.92
N GLU A 20 -4.69 6.73 15.21
CA GLU A 20 -3.85 7.51 16.12
C GLU A 20 -3.43 8.87 15.53
N LEU A 21 -3.05 8.88 14.25
CA LEU A 21 -2.49 10.04 13.59
C LEU A 21 -3.54 10.90 12.86
N GLY A 22 -4.72 10.34 12.60
CA GLY A 22 -5.84 11.03 11.96
C GLY A 22 -6.24 12.37 12.60
N PRO A 23 -6.33 12.48 13.95
CA PRO A 23 -6.60 13.76 14.63
C PRO A 23 -5.59 14.87 14.33
N PHE A 24 -4.35 14.52 13.94
CA PHE A 24 -3.30 15.46 13.55
C PHE A 24 -3.32 15.79 12.05
N GLY A 25 -4.32 15.31 11.31
CA GLY A 25 -4.41 15.50 9.86
C GLY A 25 -3.48 14.61 9.04
N ILE A 26 -2.81 13.63 9.68
CA ILE A 26 -1.90 12.70 9.00
C ILE A 26 -2.70 11.49 8.51
N LYS A 27 -2.59 11.22 7.21
CA LYS A 27 -3.21 10.07 6.54
C LYS A 27 -2.23 8.91 6.44
N VAL A 28 -2.70 7.69 6.68
CA VAL A 28 -1.91 6.46 6.68
C VAL A 28 -2.60 5.45 5.77
N TYR A 29 -1.86 4.85 4.84
CA TYR A 29 -2.40 3.94 3.84
C TYR A 29 -1.50 2.71 3.68
N ALA A 30 -2.11 1.58 3.37
CA ALA A 30 -1.42 0.40 2.86
C ALA A 30 -1.53 0.41 1.34
N VAL A 31 -0.43 0.14 0.63
CA VAL A 31 -0.41 0.18 -0.84
C VAL A 31 0.27 -1.07 -1.40
N GLU A 32 -0.46 -1.76 -2.27
CA GLU A 32 0.06 -2.83 -3.10
C GLU A 32 0.50 -2.26 -4.45
N PRO A 33 1.79 -2.36 -4.82
CA PRO A 33 2.29 -1.82 -6.10
C PRO A 33 1.92 -2.70 -7.31
N GLY A 34 1.42 -3.92 -7.09
CA GLY A 34 1.28 -4.95 -8.10
C GLY A 34 2.50 -5.89 -8.16
N HIS A 35 2.55 -6.75 -9.18
CA HIS A 35 3.60 -7.77 -9.32
C HIS A 35 4.81 -7.22 -10.08
N ILE A 36 5.77 -6.67 -9.33
CA ILE A 36 6.90 -5.90 -9.89
C ILE A 36 8.12 -6.78 -10.14
N ARG A 37 8.78 -6.61 -11.29
CA ARG A 37 10.02 -7.31 -11.65
C ARG A 37 11.17 -6.81 -10.80
N THR A 38 11.52 -7.55 -9.76
CA THR A 38 12.58 -7.19 -8.80
C THR A 38 13.32 -8.44 -8.34
N GLU A 39 14.44 -8.26 -7.63
CA GLU A 39 15.17 -9.38 -7.01
C GLU A 39 14.33 -10.11 -5.95
N LEU A 40 13.34 -9.44 -5.32
CA LEU A 40 12.46 -10.07 -4.33
C LEU A 40 11.67 -11.26 -4.88
N ASN A 41 11.39 -11.27 -6.19
CA ASN A 41 10.65 -12.33 -6.87
C ASN A 41 11.41 -12.90 -8.06
N ASP A 42 12.75 -12.92 -8.02
CA ASP A 42 13.61 -13.46 -9.08
C ASP A 42 13.31 -12.88 -10.47
N ASN A 43 12.90 -11.61 -10.53
CA ASN A 43 12.50 -10.90 -11.75
C ASN A 43 11.32 -11.55 -12.50
N THR A 44 10.44 -12.28 -11.81
CA THR A 44 9.24 -12.90 -12.40
C THR A 44 8.03 -11.97 -12.52
N GLY A 45 8.16 -10.72 -12.02
CA GLY A 45 7.10 -9.71 -12.11
C GLY A 45 6.71 -9.30 -13.54
N THR A 46 5.44 -8.94 -13.71
CA THR A 46 4.89 -8.48 -14.98
C THR A 46 5.14 -6.99 -15.24
N LEU A 47 5.26 -6.19 -14.17
CA LEU A 47 5.44 -4.74 -14.23
C LEU A 47 6.91 -4.33 -14.00
N SER A 48 7.33 -3.23 -14.61
CA SER A 48 8.60 -2.55 -14.30
C SER A 48 8.55 -1.85 -12.95
N THR A 49 9.73 -1.48 -12.42
CA THR A 49 9.84 -0.71 -11.17
C THR A 49 9.21 0.67 -11.29
N GLN A 50 9.31 1.31 -12.46
CA GLN A 50 8.69 2.60 -12.74
C GLN A 50 7.16 2.50 -12.73
N GLU A 51 6.58 1.48 -13.36
CA GLU A 51 5.13 1.23 -13.34
C GLU A 51 4.64 0.93 -11.91
N GLY A 52 5.38 0.11 -11.16
CA GLY A 52 5.05 -0.21 -9.78
C GLY A 52 5.11 0.98 -8.82
N ALA A 53 6.07 1.89 -9.02
CA ALA A 53 6.24 3.09 -8.20
C ALA A 53 5.11 4.11 -8.37
N ALA A 54 4.42 4.10 -9.52
CA ALA A 54 3.33 5.03 -9.78
C ALA A 54 2.17 4.88 -8.77
N VAL A 55 1.93 3.67 -8.27
CA VAL A 55 0.83 3.38 -7.32
C VAL A 55 1.07 4.04 -5.95
N PRO A 56 2.17 3.76 -5.22
CA PRO A 56 2.43 4.45 -3.95
C PRO A 56 2.60 5.96 -4.11
N ILE A 57 3.19 6.45 -5.21
CA ILE A 57 3.29 7.90 -5.48
C ILE A 57 1.89 8.51 -5.58
N LYS A 58 0.98 7.88 -6.33
CA LYS A 58 -0.41 8.31 -6.46
C LYS A 58 -1.06 8.47 -5.08
N TYR A 59 -1.01 7.45 -4.23
CA TYR A 59 -1.66 7.50 -2.92
C TYR A 59 -0.95 8.41 -1.90
N ALA A 60 0.35 8.65 -2.05
CA ALA A 60 1.11 9.57 -1.20
C ALA A 60 0.91 11.05 -1.56
N THR A 61 0.58 11.35 -2.82
CA THR A 61 0.52 12.74 -3.33
C THR A 61 -0.88 13.24 -3.62
N MET A 62 -1.84 12.35 -3.85
CA MET A 62 -3.23 12.76 -4.03
C MET A 62 -3.77 13.29 -2.71
N ASN A 63 -4.43 14.46 -2.75
CA ASN A 63 -5.30 14.89 -1.66
C ASN A 63 -6.57 14.04 -1.71
N LEU A 64 -6.43 12.79 -1.28
CA LEU A 64 -7.49 11.81 -1.39
C LEU A 64 -8.58 12.16 -0.39
N GLU A 65 -9.80 12.35 -0.88
CA GLU A 65 -11.02 12.13 -0.08
C GLU A 65 -11.16 10.64 0.34
N ALA A 66 -10.22 9.78 -0.05
CA ALA A 66 -10.21 8.37 0.32
C ALA A 66 -10.08 8.19 1.83
N ALA A 67 -10.87 7.26 2.36
CA ALA A 67 -10.91 6.91 3.77
C ALA A 67 -9.50 6.62 4.31
N ASN A 68 -9.09 7.38 5.33
CA ASN A 68 -7.85 7.16 6.07
C ASN A 68 -7.77 5.71 6.57
N GLY A 69 -6.60 5.09 6.50
CA GLY A 69 -6.41 3.69 6.89
C GLY A 69 -6.85 2.67 5.85
N GLY A 70 -7.14 3.06 4.61
CA GLY A 70 -7.48 2.11 3.54
C GLY A 70 -6.29 1.29 3.02
N PHE A 71 -6.63 0.18 2.36
CA PHE A 71 -5.71 -0.62 1.54
C PHE A 71 -6.01 -0.43 0.06
N PHE A 72 -4.98 -0.14 -0.73
CA PHE A 72 -5.14 0.23 -2.13
C PHE A 72 -4.16 -0.47 -3.05
N GLY A 73 -4.57 -0.67 -4.29
CA GLY A 73 -3.74 -1.20 -5.37
C GLY A 73 -3.88 -0.41 -6.67
N PRO A 74 -3.35 -0.97 -7.77
CA PRO A 74 -3.40 -0.33 -9.10
C PRO A 74 -4.83 0.00 -9.55
N ASN A 75 -5.80 -0.86 -9.18
CA ASN A 75 -7.19 -0.76 -9.63
C ASN A 75 -8.13 -0.11 -8.60
N GLY A 76 -7.61 0.49 -7.52
CA GLY A 76 -8.40 1.15 -6.49
C GLY A 76 -8.34 0.46 -5.13
N VAL A 77 -9.46 0.50 -4.38
CA VAL A 77 -9.56 -0.06 -3.02
C VAL A 77 -9.47 -1.58 -3.06
N LEU A 78 -8.71 -2.14 -2.13
CA LEU A 78 -8.60 -3.59 -1.91
C LEU A 78 -9.30 -3.97 -0.60
N PRO A 79 -9.89 -5.18 -0.51
CA PRO A 79 -10.37 -5.71 0.75
C PRO A 79 -9.20 -6.06 1.68
N TRP A 80 -9.45 -6.02 2.99
CA TRP A 80 -8.53 -6.60 3.98
C TRP A 80 -8.49 -8.12 3.91
#